data_AF-A0AAJ1V6E0-F1
#
_entry.id   AF-A0AAJ1V6E0-F1
#
_cell.length_a   1.000
_cell.length_b   1.000
_cell.length_c   1.000
_cell.angle_alpha   90.00
_cell.angle_beta   90.00
_cell.angle_gamma   90.00
#
_symmetry.space_group_name_H-M   'P 1'
#
loop_
_entity.id
_entity.type
_entity.pdbx_description
1 polymer ?
#
loop_
_entity_poly.entity_id
_entity_poly.type
_entity_poly.pdbx_seq_one_letter_code
_entity_poly.pdbx_strand_id
1 'polypeptide(L)' 'GSEAGDQRRIMTPEQALAAGVDYMVIGRPVTQSVDPAQTLKAINASLQRSA' A
#
# COMPACT_ATOMS: atom_id res chain seq x y z
N GLY A 1 18.84 8.57 -5.40
CA GLY A 1 18.48 7.48 -4.47
C GLY A 1 17.28 8.00 -3.69
N SER A 2 16.15 7.33 -3.64
CA SER A 2 15.99 5.92 -3.30
C SER A 2 14.56 5.48 -3.65
N GLU A 3 14.34 4.96 -4.86
CA GLU A 3 12.97 4.68 -5.32
C GLU A 3 12.60 3.19 -5.29
N ALA A 4 13.56 2.28 -5.42
CA ALA A 4 13.28 0.83 -5.30
C ALA A 4 14.33 0.05 -4.48
N GLY A 5 15.51 0.62 -4.25
CA GLY A 5 16.68 -0.12 -3.74
C GLY A 5 16.70 -0.43 -2.25
N ASP A 6 16.08 0.40 -1.40
CA ASP A 6 16.17 0.26 0.07
C ASP A 6 15.01 -0.54 0.68
N GLN A 7 14.07 -0.96 -0.14
CA GLN A 7 12.80 -1.52 0.32
C GLN A 7 12.83 -3.05 0.13
N ARG A 8 13.60 -3.73 0.98
CA ARG A 8 13.94 -5.17 0.87
C ARG A 8 12.75 -6.14 0.85
N ARG A 9 11.54 -5.70 1.17
CA ARG A 9 10.29 -6.49 1.17
C ARG A 9 9.08 -5.57 0.90
N ILE A 10 8.90 -5.15 -0.35
CA ILE A 10 7.67 -4.47 -0.78
C ILE A 10 6.72 -5.56 -1.26
N MET A 11 5.59 -5.70 -0.59
CA MET A 11 4.46 -6.47 -1.10
C MET A 11 3.38 -5.48 -1.51
N THR A 12 2.61 -5.82 -2.54
CA THR A 12 1.43 -5.03 -2.88
C THR A 12 0.36 -5.19 -1.80
N PRO A 13 -0.57 -4.21 -1.67
CA PRO A 13 -1.71 -4.36 -0.76
C PRO A 13 -2.45 -5.70 -0.87
N GLU A 14 -2.60 -6.20 -2.09
CA GLU A 14 -3.29 -7.46 -2.38
C GLU A 14 -2.49 -8.67 -1.89
N GLN A 15 -1.15 -8.63 -2.03
CA GLN A 15 -0.26 -9.67 -1.51
C GLN A 15 -0.22 -9.68 0.03
N ALA A 16 -0.29 -8.50 0.66
CA ALA A 16 -0.39 -8.38 2.11
C ALA A 16 -1.67 -9.03 2.64
N LEU A 17 -2.80 -8.76 1.97
CA LEU A 17 -4.08 -9.36 2.32
C LEU A 17 -4.04 -10.89 2.17
N ALA A 18 -3.49 -11.40 1.07
CA ALA A 18 -3.33 -12.84 0.84
C ALA A 18 -2.37 -13.51 1.86
N ALA A 19 -1.39 -12.77 2.37
CA ALA A 19 -0.50 -13.23 3.44
C ALA A 19 -1.16 -13.26 4.82
N GLY A 20 -2.40 -12.75 4.95
CA GLY A 20 -3.17 -12.77 6.19
C GLY A 20 -2.66 -11.79 7.24
N VAL A 21 -2.07 -10.65 6.83
CA VAL A 21 -1.63 -9.64 7.79
C VAL A 21 -2.81 -8.88 8.38
N ASP A 22 -2.83 -8.68 9.70
CA ASP A 22 -3.87 -7.89 10.36
C ASP A 22 -3.70 -6.38 10.10
N TYR A 23 -2.46 -5.94 9.88
CA TYR A 23 -2.12 -4.53 9.67
C TYR A 23 -1.03 -4.36 8.61
N MET A 24 -1.20 -3.35 7.76
CA MET A 24 -0.24 -2.96 6.73
C MET A 24 0.12 -1.47 6.86
N VAL A 25 1.42 -1.17 6.85
CA VAL A 25 1.93 0.20 6.95
C VAL A 25 2.28 0.71 5.55
N ILE A 26 1.55 1.74 5.08
CA ILE A 26 1.80 2.40 3.79
C ILE A 26 2.24 3.83 4.05
N GLY A 27 3.54 4.09 3.85
CA GLY A 27 4.14 5.41 4.06
C GLY A 27 4.16 6.25 2.78
N ARG A 28 5.33 6.28 2.13
CA ARG A 28 5.63 7.14 0.96
C ARG A 28 4.57 7.12 -0.16
N PRO A 29 3.99 5.97 -0.55
CA PRO A 29 2.96 5.96 -1.59
C PRO A 29 1.73 6.82 -1.26
N VAL A 30 1.41 7.00 0.03
CA VAL A 30 0.30 7.85 0.48
C VAL A 30 0.79 9.27 0.76
N THR A 31 1.90 9.42 1.48
CA THR A 31 2.35 10.76 1.93
C THR A 31 2.98 11.60 0.82
N GLN A 32 3.43 10.99 -0.27
CA GLN A 32 4.04 11.67 -1.42
C GLN A 32 3.10 11.75 -2.63
N SER A 33 1.85 11.31 -2.51
CA SER A 33 0.89 11.41 -3.62
C SER A 33 0.31 12.83 -3.72
N VAL A 34 -0.17 13.15 -4.91
CA VAL A 34 -0.81 14.45 -5.19
C VAL A 34 -2.08 14.68 -4.37
N ASP A 35 -2.78 13.61 -4.04
CA ASP A 35 -3.95 13.60 -3.16
C ASP A 35 -3.86 12.37 -2.23
N PRO A 36 -3.34 12.56 -1.01
CA PRO A 36 -3.19 11.48 -0.03
C PRO A 36 -4.52 10.83 0.34
N ALA A 37 -5.60 11.62 0.42
CA ALA A 37 -6.92 11.12 0.80
C ALA A 37 -7.51 10.25 -0.32
N GLN A 38 -7.41 10.69 -1.57
CA GLN A 38 -7.85 9.91 -2.73
C GLN A 38 -7.02 8.63 -2.88
N THR A 39 -5.70 8.70 -2.65
CA THR A 39 -4.80 7.55 -2.74
C THR A 39 -5.14 6.50 -1.69
N LEU A 40 -5.37 6.91 -0.45
CA LEU A 40 -5.81 6.02 0.62
C LEU A 40 -7.18 5.40 0.31
N LYS A 41 -8.12 6.19 -0.24
CA LYS A 41 -9.44 5.69 -0.66
C LYS A 41 -9.32 4.64 -1.79
N ALA A 42 -8.44 4.85 -2.76
CA ALA A 42 -8.19 3.91 -3.84
C ALA A 42 -7.63 2.58 -3.33
N ILE A 43 -6.66 2.64 -2.41
CA ILE A 43 -6.08 1.44 -1.77
C ILE A 43 -7.16 0.68 -0.96
N ASN A 44 -7.95 1.38 -0.15
CA ASN A 44 -9.04 0.73 0.59
C ASN A 44 -10.07 0.08 -0.35
N ALA A 45 -10.37 0.73 -1.48
CA ALA A 45 -11.30 0.19 -2.48
C ALA A 45 -10.72 -1.00 -3.28
N SER A 46 -9.40 -1.15 -3.39
CA SER A 46 -8.79 -2.36 -3.97
C SER A 46 -8.88 -3.52 -2.98
N LEU A 47 -8.57 -3.28 -1.70
CA LEU A 47 -8.64 -4.28 -0.64
C LEU A 47 -10.07 -4.81 -0.40
N GLN A 48 -11.08 -3.94 -0.41
CA GLN A 48 -12.48 -4.35 -0.24
C GLN A 48 -13.04 -5.16 -1.40
N ARG A 49 -12.44 -5.07 -2.60
CA ARG A 49 -12.85 -5.85 -3.77
C ARG A 49 -12.28 -7.26 -3.78
N SER A 50 -11.34 -7.55 -2.89
CA SER A 50 -10.62 -8.83 -2.78
C SER A 50 -11.12 -9.71 -1.64
N ALA A 51 -12.13 -9.27 -0.89
CA ALA A 51 -12.85 -10.04 0.14
C ALA A 51 -14.18 -10.55 -0.42
#